data_AF-A0A7C2HQS5-F1
#
_entry.id   AF-A0A7C2HQS5-F1
#
_cell.length_a   1.000
_cell.length_b   1.000
_cell.length_c   1.000
_cell.angle_alpha   90.00
_cell.angle_beta   90.00
_cell.angle_gamma   90.00
#
_symmetry.space_group_name_H-M   'P 1'
#
loop_
_entity.id
_entity.type
_entity.pdbx_description
1 polymer ?
#
loop_
_entity_poly.entity_id
_entity_poly.type
_entity_poly.pdbx_seq_one_letter_code
_entity_poly.pdbx_strand_id
1 'polypeptide(L)'
;MSYTFFPPAAGFCLIFLALAAPAAVWSQPPGRGRQAALIERGLKLMDEGRYREAANLLEEAWENDPADASLAENLAICLLDGRKDEAGAFRLMREAILLGGKASVNVDHIHEKAMLSGGVVSDTCKGRLSFQKSRLSFVSSQRDHSFSLAFNEVKEFRRNRMLGSGQGGFRIETVQGRKLNLCPSDWSDRTTELIFRLWNLVTKE
;
A
#
# COMPACT_ATOMS: atom_id res chain seq x y z
N MET A 1 95.71 -10.66 25.17
CA MET A 1 95.85 -9.19 25.12
C MET A 1 94.71 -8.67 24.26
N SER A 2 93.87 -7.69 24.58
CA SER A 2 93.60 -6.86 25.75
C SER A 2 92.35 -6.04 25.37
N TYR A 3 91.36 -5.97 26.27
CA TYR A 3 90.34 -4.92 26.52
C TYR A 3 89.59 -4.23 25.34
N THR A 4 88.27 -4.47 25.23
CA THR A 4 87.10 -3.64 25.67
C THR A 4 86.57 -2.68 24.63
N PHE A 5 85.25 -2.68 24.40
CA PHE A 5 84.37 -1.53 24.65
C PHE A 5 82.89 -1.91 24.47
N PHE A 6 82.05 -1.53 25.42
CA PHE A 6 80.58 -1.61 25.38
C PHE A 6 80.04 -0.23 24.92
N PRO A 7 78.94 -0.16 24.17
CA PRO A 7 77.93 0.84 24.53
C PRO A 7 76.48 0.32 24.47
N PRO A 8 75.52 1.08 25.03
CA PRO A 8 74.30 0.53 25.61
C PRO A 8 73.05 0.62 24.72
N ALA A 9 72.02 -0.07 25.23
CA ALA A 9 70.64 -0.19 24.78
C ALA A 9 70.01 1.02 24.07
N ALA A 10 69.33 0.72 22.95
CA ALA A 10 68.27 1.55 22.40
C ALA A 10 67.01 0.69 22.26
N GLY A 11 66.03 0.96 23.12
CA GLY A 11 64.69 0.38 23.04
C GLY A 11 63.98 0.88 21.80
N PHE A 12 63.47 -0.05 20.99
CA PHE A 12 62.53 0.26 19.92
C PHE A 12 61.11 0.11 20.44
N CYS A 13 60.52 1.24 20.80
CA CYS A 13 59.09 1.39 20.99
C CYS A 13 58.42 1.28 19.61
N LEU A 14 57.80 0.15 19.31
CA LEU A 14 56.97 -0.03 18.11
C LEU A 14 55.71 0.83 18.27
N ILE A 15 55.76 2.04 17.72
CA ILE A 15 54.59 2.89 17.52
C ILE A 15 53.74 2.23 16.43
N PHE A 16 52.62 1.62 16.84
CA PHE A 16 51.54 1.26 15.91
C PHE A 16 50.92 2.55 15.38
N LEU A 17 51.34 2.96 14.18
CA LEU A 17 50.66 4.01 13.42
C LEU A 17 49.36 3.40 12.86
N ALA A 18 48.27 3.51 13.61
CA ALA A 18 46.94 3.20 13.10
C ALA A 18 46.60 4.23 12.01
N LEU A 19 46.69 3.83 10.74
CA LEU A 19 46.07 4.58 9.65
C LEU A 19 44.55 4.57 9.90
N ALA A 20 44.04 5.69 10.42
CA ALA A 20 42.63 5.98 10.37
C ALA A 20 42.25 6.19 8.90
N ALA A 21 41.71 5.15 8.27
CA ALA A 21 41.04 5.32 6.98
C ALA A 21 39.90 6.33 7.19
N PRO A 22 39.82 7.42 6.39
CA PRO A 22 38.69 8.31 6.48
C PRO A 22 37.44 7.50 6.17
N ALA A 23 36.53 7.41 7.14
CA ALA A 23 35.19 6.90 6.91
C ALA A 23 34.62 7.75 5.77
N ALA A 24 34.45 7.14 4.60
CA ALA A 24 33.77 7.80 3.48
C ALA A 24 32.39 8.20 4.00
N VAL A 25 32.19 9.50 4.20
CA VAL A 25 30.86 10.06 4.44
C VAL A 25 30.14 9.91 3.10
N TRP A 26 29.31 8.87 2.98
CA TRP A 26 28.40 8.71 1.86
C TRP A 26 27.39 9.87 1.95
N SER A 27 27.71 10.99 1.32
CA SER A 27 26.73 12.07 1.13
C SER A 27 25.58 11.49 0.34
N GLN A 28 24.39 11.41 0.94
CA GLN A 28 23.21 10.96 0.20
C GLN A 28 22.99 11.90 -1.00
N PRO A 29 22.64 11.35 -2.18
CA PRO A 29 22.34 12.19 -3.33
C PRO A 29 21.22 13.18 -2.95
N PRO A 30 21.33 14.46 -3.35
CA PRO A 30 20.52 15.57 -2.82
C PRO A 30 18.98 15.47 -3.02
N GLY A 31 18.45 14.39 -3.58
CA GLY A 31 17.00 14.15 -3.73
C GLY A 31 16.38 13.18 -2.73
N ARG A 32 17.16 12.22 -2.18
CA ARG A 32 16.60 11.11 -1.39
C ARG A 32 15.94 11.58 -0.08
N GLY A 33 16.54 12.55 0.60
CA GLY A 33 15.99 13.11 1.84
C GLY A 33 14.71 13.91 1.62
N ARG A 34 14.63 14.71 0.54
CA ARG A 34 13.43 15.47 0.19
C ARG A 34 12.28 14.53 -0.17
N GLN A 35 12.55 13.52 -0.98
CA GLN A 35 11.55 12.56 -1.40
C GLN A 35 10.97 11.77 -0.21
N ALA A 36 11.83 11.27 0.69
CA ALA A 36 11.38 10.61 1.90
C ALA A 36 10.48 11.51 2.76
N ALA A 37 10.81 12.80 2.89
CA ALA A 37 9.99 13.76 3.63
C ALA A 37 8.62 14.03 2.96
N LEU A 38 8.56 14.08 1.63
CA LEU A 38 7.30 14.19 0.89
C LEU A 38 6.41 12.97 1.13
N ILE A 39 6.99 11.77 1.06
CA ILE A 39 6.27 10.50 1.30
C ILE A 39 5.75 10.46 2.73
N GLU A 40 6.62 10.66 3.73
CA GLU A 40 6.24 10.62 5.14
C GLU A 40 5.09 11.60 5.45
N ARG A 41 5.21 12.85 4.97
CA ARG A 41 4.16 13.84 5.17
C ARG A 41 2.88 13.48 4.41
N GLY A 42 2.99 12.96 3.19
CA GLY A 42 1.85 12.48 2.41
C GLY A 42 1.09 11.37 3.11
N LEU A 43 1.79 10.36 3.65
CA LEU A 43 1.20 9.26 4.42
C LEU A 43 0.51 9.77 5.68
N LYS A 44 1.12 10.70 6.42
CA LYS A 44 0.48 11.32 7.59
C LYS A 44 -0.83 12.02 7.21
N LEU A 45 -0.87 12.73 6.09
CA LEU A 45 -2.09 13.36 5.60
C LEU A 45 -3.15 12.32 5.20
N MET A 46 -2.76 11.16 4.67
CA MET A 46 -3.71 10.06 4.42
C MET A 46 -4.32 9.53 5.71
N ASP A 47 -3.52 9.35 6.76
CA ASP A 47 -4.00 8.90 8.07
C ASP A 47 -4.98 9.91 8.70
N GLU A 48 -4.80 11.21 8.41
CA GLU A 48 -5.72 12.29 8.78
C GLU A 48 -6.97 12.38 7.85
N GLY A 49 -7.06 11.54 6.82
CA GLY A 49 -8.14 11.57 5.82
C GLY A 49 -8.06 12.72 4.81
N ARG A 50 -6.94 13.45 4.77
CA ARG A 50 -6.69 14.62 3.91
C ARG A 50 -6.12 14.20 2.56
N TYR A 51 -6.86 13.34 1.86
CA TYR A 51 -6.42 12.68 0.63
C TYR A 51 -6.03 13.64 -0.51
N ARG A 52 -6.69 14.81 -0.65
CA ARG A 52 -6.33 15.78 -1.70
C ARG A 52 -4.95 16.40 -1.48
N GLU A 53 -4.63 16.73 -0.23
CA GLU A 53 -3.33 17.33 0.12
C GLU A 53 -2.22 16.28 0.07
N ALA A 54 -2.53 15.05 0.53
CA ALA A 54 -1.64 13.91 0.36
C ALA A 54 -1.31 13.66 -1.12
N ALA A 55 -2.31 13.71 -2.01
CA ALA A 55 -2.10 13.54 -3.46
C ALA A 55 -1.04 14.49 -4.00
N ASN A 56 -1.07 15.78 -3.61
CA ASN A 56 -0.08 16.75 -4.10
C ASN A 56 1.36 16.36 -3.73
N LEU A 57 1.57 15.91 -2.49
CA LEU A 57 2.90 15.53 -2.01
C LEU A 57 3.37 14.20 -2.62
N LEU A 58 2.45 13.23 -2.74
CA LEU A 58 2.77 11.92 -3.29
C LEU A 58 2.97 11.96 -4.81
N GLU A 59 2.31 12.88 -5.53
CA GLU A 59 2.60 13.16 -6.96
C GLU A 59 4.02 13.67 -7.14
N GLU A 60 4.44 14.68 -6.35
CA GLU A 60 5.80 15.19 -6.40
C GLU A 60 6.82 14.07 -6.07
N ALA A 61 6.51 13.21 -5.09
CA ALA A 61 7.36 12.08 -4.78
C ALA A 61 7.43 11.05 -5.93
N TRP A 62 6.31 10.79 -6.60
CA TRP A 62 6.20 9.82 -7.70
C TRP A 62 6.90 10.29 -8.97
N GLU A 63 6.86 11.59 -9.27
CA GLU A 63 7.59 12.19 -10.40
C GLU A 63 9.12 12.03 -10.27
N ASN A 64 9.63 11.93 -9.03
CA ASN A 64 11.06 11.75 -8.77
C ASN A 64 11.52 10.28 -8.84
N ASP A 65 10.69 9.31 -8.41
CA ASP A 65 10.97 7.87 -8.52
C ASP A 65 9.68 7.08 -8.80
N PRO A 66 9.37 6.78 -10.07
CA PRO A 66 8.14 6.09 -10.45
C PRO A 66 8.24 4.55 -10.34
N ALA A 67 9.15 4.00 -9.53
CA ALA A 67 9.33 2.55 -9.38
C ALA A 67 8.88 1.99 -8.02
N ASP A 68 8.42 2.83 -7.09
CA ASP A 68 7.95 2.38 -5.78
C ASP A 68 6.46 1.95 -5.83
N ALA A 69 6.24 0.63 -5.78
CA ALA A 69 4.89 0.05 -5.79
C ALA A 69 3.99 0.56 -4.66
N SER A 70 4.55 0.84 -3.49
CA SER A 70 3.79 1.36 -2.34
C SER A 70 3.43 2.82 -2.54
N LEU A 71 4.33 3.62 -3.13
CA LEU A 71 4.03 5.01 -3.49
C LEU A 71 2.93 5.08 -4.55
N ALA A 72 2.99 4.22 -5.58
CA ALA A 72 1.96 4.10 -6.60
C ALA A 72 0.59 3.78 -5.98
N GLU A 73 0.54 2.79 -5.07
CA GLU A 73 -0.69 2.41 -4.36
C GLU A 73 -1.24 3.59 -3.54
N ASN A 74 -0.41 4.22 -2.72
CA ASN A 74 -0.85 5.31 -1.84
C ASN A 74 -1.33 6.53 -2.63
N LEU A 75 -0.64 6.89 -3.71
CA LEU A 75 -1.09 7.96 -4.58
C LEU A 75 -2.42 7.59 -5.26
N ALA A 76 -2.58 6.35 -5.72
CA ALA A 76 -3.83 5.91 -6.33
C ALA A 76 -5.03 6.02 -5.39
N ILE A 77 -4.85 5.65 -4.10
CA ILE A 77 -5.86 5.83 -3.07
C ILE A 77 -6.21 7.32 -2.93
N CYS A 78 -5.20 8.20 -2.89
CA CYS A 78 -5.43 9.64 -2.79
C CYS A 78 -6.20 10.21 -3.99
N LEU A 79 -5.91 9.75 -5.20
CA LEU A 79 -6.64 10.13 -6.41
C LEU A 79 -8.09 9.67 -6.36
N LEU A 80 -8.33 8.42 -5.96
CA LEU A 80 -9.67 7.84 -5.87
C LEU A 80 -10.51 8.51 -4.78
N ASP A 81 -9.99 8.60 -3.57
CA ASP A 81 -10.77 9.05 -2.41
C ASP A 81 -10.83 10.58 -2.29
N GLY A 82 -9.74 11.27 -2.62
CA GLY A 82 -9.63 12.72 -2.51
C GLY A 82 -10.10 13.47 -3.76
N ARG A 83 -9.60 13.07 -4.94
CA ARG A 83 -9.85 13.80 -6.20
C ARG A 83 -10.98 13.22 -7.03
N LYS A 84 -11.46 12.02 -6.71
CA LYS A 84 -12.45 11.26 -7.49
C LYS A 84 -11.97 11.01 -8.93
N ASP A 85 -10.65 10.89 -9.11
CA ASP A 85 -10.02 10.56 -10.38
C ASP A 85 -9.81 9.05 -10.49
N GLU A 86 -10.86 8.35 -10.93
CA GLU A 86 -10.87 6.91 -11.09
C GLU A 86 -9.92 6.42 -12.19
N ALA A 87 -9.75 7.21 -13.25
CA ALA A 87 -8.89 6.84 -14.37
C ALA A 87 -7.41 6.89 -13.97
N GLY A 88 -7.01 7.98 -13.30
CA GLY A 88 -5.68 8.13 -12.72
C GLY A 88 -5.41 7.08 -11.64
N ALA A 89 -6.38 6.85 -10.74
CA ALA A 89 -6.28 5.83 -9.71
C ALA A 89 -6.09 4.43 -10.31
N PHE A 90 -6.91 4.01 -11.28
CA PHE A 90 -6.78 2.70 -11.90
C PHE A 90 -5.42 2.50 -12.57
N ARG A 91 -4.90 3.53 -13.27
CA ARG A 91 -3.58 3.47 -13.91
C ARG A 91 -2.48 3.20 -12.89
N LEU A 92 -2.46 3.92 -11.78
CA LEU A 92 -1.45 3.74 -10.73
C LEU A 92 -1.65 2.42 -9.95
N MET A 93 -2.88 1.99 -9.73
CA MET A 93 -3.17 0.68 -9.13
C MET A 93 -2.66 -0.48 -9.99
N ARG A 94 -2.86 -0.39 -11.31
CA ARG A 94 -2.27 -1.36 -12.24
C ARG A 94 -0.75 -1.36 -12.14
N GLU A 95 -0.12 -0.17 -12.11
CA GLU A 95 1.33 -0.05 -11.98
C GLU A 95 1.84 -0.66 -10.66
N ALA A 96 1.18 -0.37 -9.54
CA ALA A 96 1.51 -0.94 -8.24
C ALA A 96 1.51 -2.48 -8.27
N ILE A 97 0.52 -3.10 -8.93
CA ILE A 97 0.48 -4.56 -9.10
C ILE A 97 1.61 -5.06 -10.01
N LEU A 98 1.89 -4.36 -11.12
CA LEU A 98 2.97 -4.74 -12.06
C LEU A 98 4.35 -4.70 -11.39
N LEU A 99 4.60 -3.70 -10.56
CA LEU A 99 5.80 -3.53 -9.73
C LEU A 99 5.91 -4.55 -8.58
N GLY A 100 4.93 -5.46 -8.43
CA GLY A 100 4.94 -6.52 -7.43
C GLY A 100 4.29 -6.14 -6.10
N GLY A 101 3.68 -4.96 -6.01
CA GLY A 101 2.87 -4.52 -4.87
C GLY A 101 1.41 -4.95 -5.01
N LYS A 102 0.51 -4.07 -4.55
CA LYS A 102 -0.93 -4.31 -4.50
C LYS A 102 -1.70 -3.06 -4.88
N ALA A 103 -2.96 -3.24 -5.28
CA ALA A 103 -3.91 -2.16 -5.44
C ALA A 103 -4.98 -2.25 -4.34
N SER A 104 -5.26 -1.16 -3.64
CA SER A 104 -6.26 -1.16 -2.57
C SER A 104 -7.37 -0.16 -2.79
N VAL A 105 -8.58 -0.54 -2.38
CA VAL A 105 -9.77 0.31 -2.38
C VAL A 105 -10.43 0.25 -1.01
N ASN A 106 -10.86 1.39 -0.49
CA ASN A 106 -11.63 1.46 0.75
C ASN A 106 -13.07 1.00 0.49
N VAL A 107 -13.53 0.03 1.28
CA VAL A 107 -14.84 -0.61 1.13
C VAL A 107 -15.51 -0.79 2.49
N ASP A 108 -16.84 -0.85 2.47
CA ASP A 108 -17.66 -1.19 3.61
C ASP A 108 -18.19 -2.63 3.41
N HIS A 109 -17.96 -3.49 4.39
CA HIS A 109 -18.50 -4.84 4.46
C HIS A 109 -19.86 -4.81 5.17
N ILE A 110 -20.90 -5.30 4.49
CA ILE A 110 -22.28 -5.20 4.96
C ILE A 110 -22.66 -6.47 5.73
N HIS A 111 -23.10 -6.31 6.98
CA HIS A 111 -23.59 -7.42 7.78
C HIS A 111 -25.02 -7.81 7.40
N GLU A 112 -25.33 -9.11 7.47
CA GLU A 112 -26.62 -9.67 7.01
C GLU A 112 -27.84 -9.06 7.72
N LYS A 113 -27.72 -8.71 9.01
CA LYS A 113 -28.77 -8.01 9.75
C LYS A 113 -29.13 -6.67 9.11
N ALA A 114 -28.16 -5.96 8.56
CA ALA A 114 -28.36 -4.68 7.87
C ALA A 114 -29.12 -4.83 6.54
N MET A 115 -29.08 -6.03 5.94
CA MET A 115 -29.80 -6.32 4.69
C MET A 115 -31.28 -6.64 4.91
N LEU A 116 -31.67 -7.05 6.12
CA LEU A 116 -33.04 -7.43 6.45
C LEU A 116 -33.88 -6.24 6.96
N SER A 117 -33.25 -5.10 7.29
CA SER A 117 -33.91 -3.96 7.94
C SER A 117 -34.69 -3.02 7.01
N GLY A 118 -34.84 -3.33 5.72
CA GLY A 118 -35.78 -2.65 4.81
C GLY A 118 -35.61 -1.14 4.60
N GLY A 119 -34.53 -0.50 5.07
CA GLY A 119 -34.40 0.96 4.90
C GLY A 119 -33.06 1.60 5.23
N VAL A 120 -32.24 1.04 6.12
CA VAL A 120 -30.93 1.64 6.45
C VAL A 120 -29.89 0.55 6.67
N VAL A 121 -28.88 0.50 5.78
CA VAL A 121 -27.69 -0.31 5.97
C VAL A 121 -26.78 0.40 6.98
N SER A 122 -27.11 0.28 8.27
CA SER A 122 -26.35 0.95 9.35
C SER A 122 -25.28 0.07 9.99
N ASP A 123 -25.39 -1.26 9.87
CA ASP A 123 -24.41 -2.21 10.41
C ASP A 123 -23.43 -2.63 9.30
N THR A 124 -22.38 -1.84 9.15
CA THR A 124 -21.27 -2.09 8.24
C THR A 124 -19.94 -2.11 8.99
N CYS A 125 -18.97 -2.79 8.38
CA CYS A 125 -17.60 -2.85 8.84
C CYS A 125 -16.69 -2.25 7.76
N LYS A 126 -16.07 -1.11 8.06
CA LYS A 126 -15.11 -0.48 7.14
C LYS A 126 -13.84 -1.30 7.01
N GLY A 127 -13.19 -1.22 5.86
CA GLY A 127 -11.90 -1.84 5.66
C GLY A 127 -11.32 -1.57 4.29
N ARG A 128 -10.22 -2.27 4.00
CA ARG A 128 -9.46 -2.12 2.76
C ARG A 128 -9.46 -3.43 1.99
N LEU A 129 -10.02 -3.41 0.78
CA LEU A 129 -9.94 -4.52 -0.17
C LEU A 129 -8.70 -4.33 -1.04
N SER A 130 -7.80 -5.30 -1.04
CA SER A 130 -6.53 -5.26 -1.76
C SER A 130 -6.43 -6.40 -2.78
N PHE A 131 -5.98 -6.05 -3.98
CA PHE A 131 -5.71 -6.94 -5.10
C PHE A 131 -4.20 -7.09 -5.30
N GLN A 132 -3.72 -8.33 -5.34
CA GLN A 132 -2.35 -8.72 -5.64
C GLN A 132 -2.35 -9.78 -6.74
N LYS A 133 -1.20 -10.07 -7.37
CA LYS A 133 -1.11 -11.07 -8.46
C LYS A 133 -1.64 -12.46 -8.12
N SER A 134 -1.65 -12.86 -6.85
CA SER A 134 -2.07 -14.21 -6.43
C SER A 134 -3.20 -14.24 -5.42
N ARG A 135 -3.60 -13.09 -4.87
CA ARG A 135 -4.51 -13.03 -3.72
C ARG A 135 -5.41 -11.79 -3.73
N LEU A 136 -6.59 -11.98 -3.16
CA LEU A 136 -7.55 -10.96 -2.78
C LEU A 136 -7.64 -10.94 -1.25
N SER A 137 -7.40 -9.79 -0.63
CA SER A 137 -7.50 -9.65 0.82
C SER A 137 -8.39 -8.49 1.21
N PHE A 138 -9.14 -8.65 2.29
CA PHE A 138 -9.82 -7.56 2.96
C PHE A 138 -9.29 -7.46 4.38
N VAL A 139 -8.90 -6.24 4.78
CA VAL A 139 -8.50 -5.94 6.15
C VAL A 139 -9.51 -5.00 6.76
N SER A 140 -10.23 -5.47 7.77
CA SER A 140 -11.19 -4.66 8.54
C SER A 140 -10.45 -3.64 9.42
N SER A 141 -11.06 -2.48 9.64
CA SER A 141 -10.56 -1.47 10.57
C SER A 141 -11.15 -1.57 11.98
N GLN A 142 -12.19 -2.38 12.20
CA GLN A 142 -12.96 -2.35 13.45
C GLN A 142 -13.32 -3.73 14.02
N ARG A 143 -13.04 -4.85 13.32
CA ARG A 143 -13.42 -6.23 13.72
C ARG A 143 -12.52 -7.29 13.08
N ASP A 144 -12.74 -8.55 13.43
CA ASP A 144 -12.00 -9.72 12.92
C ASP A 144 -12.52 -10.24 11.57
N HIS A 145 -13.25 -9.40 10.80
CA HIS A 145 -13.85 -9.78 9.51
C HIS A 145 -12.86 -9.78 8.34
N SER A 146 -11.57 -9.69 8.65
CA SER A 146 -10.49 -9.75 7.67
C SER A 146 -10.46 -11.12 6.98
N PHE A 147 -10.09 -11.12 5.70
CA PHE A 147 -9.87 -12.35 4.96
C PHE A 147 -8.71 -12.18 3.98
N SER A 148 -8.14 -13.32 3.59
CA SER A 148 -7.13 -13.39 2.55
C SER A 148 -7.38 -14.67 1.76
N LEU A 149 -7.75 -14.52 0.50
CA LEU A 149 -8.16 -15.60 -0.40
C LEU A 149 -7.22 -15.64 -1.60
N ALA A 150 -6.78 -16.81 -2.01
CA ALA A 150 -6.26 -17.03 -3.36
C ALA A 150 -7.41 -16.95 -4.37
N PHE A 151 -7.12 -16.65 -5.63
CA PHE A 151 -8.18 -16.48 -6.64
C PHE A 151 -8.97 -17.75 -6.93
N ASN A 152 -8.35 -18.92 -6.81
CA ASN A 152 -9.03 -20.21 -6.91
C ASN A 152 -9.97 -20.52 -5.72
N GLU A 153 -9.90 -19.76 -4.63
CA GLU A 153 -10.82 -19.86 -3.49
C GLU A 153 -12.06 -18.96 -3.68
N VAL A 154 -12.05 -18.09 -4.69
CA VAL A 154 -13.20 -17.24 -5.06
C VAL A 154 -14.04 -17.96 -6.10
N LYS A 155 -15.25 -18.37 -5.69
CA LYS A 155 -16.23 -19.01 -6.56
C LYS A 155 -16.96 -18.00 -7.44
N GLU A 156 -17.29 -16.84 -6.88
CA GLU A 156 -18.02 -15.79 -7.60
C GLU A 156 -17.57 -14.40 -7.16
N PHE A 157 -17.39 -13.50 -8.14
CA PHE A 157 -17.19 -12.08 -7.93
C PHE A 157 -18.17 -11.31 -8.82
N ARG A 158 -19.28 -10.82 -8.25
CA ARG A 158 -20.37 -10.20 -9.05
C ARG A 158 -21.00 -8.99 -8.40
N ARG A 159 -21.61 -8.13 -9.22
CA ARG A 159 -22.41 -7.01 -8.74
C ARG A 159 -23.59 -7.52 -7.91
N ASN A 160 -23.92 -6.83 -6.84
CA ASN A 160 -25.01 -7.18 -5.93
C ASN A 160 -26.08 -6.09 -5.96
N ARG A 161 -27.16 -6.33 -6.73
CA ARG A 161 -28.29 -5.39 -6.88
C ARG A 161 -29.23 -5.33 -5.67
N MET A 162 -28.97 -6.10 -4.59
CA MET A 162 -29.84 -6.13 -3.41
C MET A 162 -29.84 -4.83 -2.60
N LEU A 163 -28.97 -3.87 -2.91
CA LEU A 163 -28.87 -2.57 -2.22
C LEU A 163 -29.65 -1.44 -2.92
N GLY A 164 -30.53 -1.77 -3.87
CA GLY A 164 -31.24 -0.78 -4.70
C GLY A 164 -30.47 -0.43 -5.97
N SER A 165 -31.18 0.09 -6.97
CA SER A 165 -30.72 0.21 -8.37
C SER A 165 -29.67 1.31 -8.65
N GLY A 166 -28.83 1.67 -7.69
CA GLY A 166 -27.77 2.66 -7.86
C GLY A 166 -26.72 2.69 -6.74
N GLN A 167 -26.72 1.70 -5.84
CA GLN A 167 -25.68 1.54 -4.84
C GLN A 167 -24.65 0.54 -5.38
N GLY A 168 -23.38 0.92 -5.36
CA GLY A 168 -22.23 0.16 -5.88
C GLY A 168 -21.91 -1.16 -5.16
N GLY A 169 -22.93 -1.91 -4.75
CA GLY A 169 -22.78 -3.18 -4.05
C GLY A 169 -22.18 -4.26 -4.95
N PHE A 170 -21.33 -5.08 -4.35
CA PHE A 170 -20.84 -6.31 -4.94
C PHE A 170 -20.77 -7.42 -3.91
N ARG A 171 -20.65 -8.66 -4.40
CA ARG A 171 -20.56 -9.87 -3.58
C ARG A 171 -19.36 -10.69 -4.02
N ILE A 172 -18.65 -11.21 -3.03
CA ILE A 172 -17.66 -12.27 -3.18
C ILE A 172 -18.25 -13.53 -2.55
N GLU A 173 -18.36 -14.60 -3.32
CA GLU A 173 -18.68 -15.94 -2.81
C GLU A 173 -17.41 -16.80 -2.85
N THR A 174 -17.09 -17.43 -1.73
CA THR A 174 -15.97 -18.37 -1.65
C THR A 174 -16.40 -19.77 -2.10
N VAL A 175 -15.45 -20.64 -2.45
CA VAL A 175 -15.71 -22.06 -2.74
C VAL A 175 -16.36 -22.81 -1.57
N GLN A 176 -16.15 -22.34 -0.34
CA GLN A 176 -16.78 -22.87 0.89
C GLN A 176 -18.22 -22.37 1.10
N GLY A 177 -18.76 -21.56 0.18
CA GLY A 177 -20.12 -21.01 0.27
C GLY A 177 -20.26 -19.78 1.17
N ARG A 178 -19.16 -19.26 1.75
CA ARG A 178 -19.18 -17.99 2.49
C ARG A 178 -19.46 -16.84 1.52
N LYS A 179 -20.47 -16.02 1.83
CA LYS A 179 -20.87 -14.84 1.05
C LYS A 179 -20.46 -13.57 1.77
N LEU A 180 -19.70 -12.72 1.08
CA LEU A 180 -19.20 -11.45 1.58
C LEU A 180 -19.81 -10.35 0.74
N ASN A 181 -20.70 -9.56 1.33
CA ASN A 181 -21.29 -8.42 0.64
C ASN A 181 -20.48 -7.17 1.00
N LEU A 182 -20.08 -6.42 -0.03
CA LEU A 182 -19.19 -5.28 0.07
C LEU A 182 -19.76 -4.15 -0.79
N CYS A 183 -19.43 -2.92 -0.46
CA CYS A 183 -19.61 -1.76 -1.32
C CYS A 183 -18.39 -0.85 -1.18
N PRO A 184 -18.03 -0.05 -2.20
CA PRO A 184 -17.10 1.05 -2.02
C PRO A 184 -17.53 1.96 -0.86
N SER A 185 -16.59 2.53 -0.12
CA SER A 185 -16.92 3.45 0.98
C SER A 185 -17.58 4.76 0.51
N ASP A 186 -17.46 5.10 -0.78
CA ASP A 186 -18.20 6.20 -1.41
C ASP A 186 -19.55 5.76 -2.01
N TRP A 187 -19.88 4.47 -1.90
CA TRP A 187 -21.08 3.82 -2.40
C TRP A 187 -21.33 3.95 -3.91
N SER A 188 -20.32 4.37 -4.69
CA SER A 188 -20.51 4.71 -6.09
C SER A 188 -20.38 3.50 -7.02
N ASP A 189 -21.24 3.47 -8.04
CA ASP A 189 -21.18 2.46 -9.10
C ASP A 189 -19.89 2.55 -9.92
N ARG A 190 -19.26 3.73 -9.94
CA ARG A 190 -18.03 3.97 -10.67
C ARG A 190 -16.81 3.39 -9.96
N THR A 191 -16.68 3.59 -8.65
CA THR A 191 -15.65 2.91 -7.85
C THR A 191 -15.85 1.39 -7.87
N THR A 192 -17.10 0.94 -7.93
CA THR A 192 -17.41 -0.48 -8.16
C THR A 192 -16.87 -0.96 -9.50
N GLU A 193 -17.09 -0.23 -10.59
CA GLU A 193 -16.54 -0.58 -11.90
C GLU A 193 -15.00 -0.67 -11.88
N LEU A 194 -14.34 0.28 -11.21
CA LEU A 194 -12.88 0.23 -11.00
C LEU A 194 -12.46 -1.07 -10.28
N ILE A 195 -13.17 -1.46 -9.21
CA ILE A 195 -12.93 -2.72 -8.49
C ILE A 195 -13.05 -3.94 -9.43
N PHE A 196 -14.06 -3.97 -10.31
CA PHE A 196 -14.21 -5.04 -11.31
C PHE A 196 -13.09 -5.05 -12.36
N ARG A 197 -12.59 -3.87 -12.75
CA ARG A 197 -11.43 -3.77 -13.64
C ARG A 197 -10.18 -4.33 -12.96
N LEU A 198 -9.97 -4.07 -11.67
CA LEU A 198 -8.87 -4.67 -10.91
C LEU A 198 -9.02 -6.19 -10.79
N TRP A 199 -10.22 -6.67 -10.49
CA TRP A 199 -10.50 -8.11 -10.46
C TRP A 199 -10.15 -8.79 -11.79
N ASN A 200 -10.60 -8.22 -12.91
CA ASN A 200 -10.29 -8.75 -14.24
C ASN A 200 -8.80 -8.70 -14.55
N LEU A 201 -8.10 -7.65 -14.11
CA LEU A 201 -6.65 -7.51 -14.30
C LEU A 201 -5.89 -8.68 -13.65
N VAL A 202 -6.27 -9.08 -12.42
CA VAL A 202 -5.52 -10.08 -11.65
C VAL A 202 -5.99 -11.52 -11.86
N THR A 203 -7.09 -11.75 -12.58
CA THR A 203 -7.64 -13.10 -12.80
C THR A 203 -7.65 -13.57 -14.25
N LYS A 204 -7.34 -12.68 -15.21
CA LYS A 204 -7.28 -13.01 -16.64
C LYS A 204 -5.86 -13.15 -17.19
N GLU A 205 -4.86 -13.34 -16.32
CA GLU A 205 -3.50 -13.73 -16.73
C GLU A 205 -3.43 -15.24 -17.05
#